data_AF-X1ETD7-F1
#
_entry.id   AF-X1ETD7-F1
#
_cell.length_a   1.000
_cell.length_b   1.000
_cell.length_c   1.000
_cell.angle_alpha   90.00
_cell.angle_beta   90.00
_cell.angle_gamma   90.00
#
_symmetry.space_group_name_H-M   'P 1'
#
loop_
_entity.id
_entity.type
_entity.pdbx_description
1 polymer ?
#
loop_
_entity_poly.entity_id
_entity_poly.type
_entity_poly.pdbx_seq_one_letter_code
_entity_poly.pdbx_strand_id
1 'polypeptide(L)'
;MGYDAFAINGHMLGHGEPIRVQTGQRVLLHVLNGSAGENRSLALPGHAFTVVALDGNPVPHPAPVPVLWLGAAERISAIVQMTNPGVWVLGDLADSDRQNGMGIVVEYAGSSGVPQWAPPPPFKWDYRLFATPNPTPPAAPDHSIDMLIEKRNAAENGFNVWTLNDKPFDMDTNQPVYDIQLGKRYRLRLRNATDDIHPIHLHR
;
A
#
# COMPACT_ATOMS: atom_id res chain seq x y z
N MET A 1 5.24 -7.27 17.75
CA MET A 1 6.09 -8.04 16.81
C MET A 1 6.33 -7.14 15.62
N GLY A 2 7.58 -7.01 15.18
CA GLY A 2 7.96 -6.28 13.98
C GLY A 2 9.07 -7.06 13.29
N TYR A 3 9.30 -6.79 12.01
CA TYR A 3 10.40 -7.42 11.29
C TYR A 3 11.75 -6.79 11.67
N ASP A 4 12.79 -7.62 11.79
CA ASP A 4 14.15 -7.17 12.08
C ASP A 4 14.86 -6.59 10.84
N ALA A 5 14.38 -6.93 9.64
CA ALA A 5 14.98 -6.52 8.38
C ALA A 5 13.93 -6.32 7.28
N PHE A 6 14.24 -5.41 6.37
CA PHE A 6 13.43 -5.03 5.22
C PHE A 6 14.27 -5.02 3.96
N ALA A 7 13.61 -5.19 2.82
CA ALA A 7 14.28 -5.17 1.52
C ALA A 7 13.39 -4.55 0.45
N ILE A 8 14.05 -3.88 -0.50
CA ILE A 8 13.48 -3.55 -1.82
C ILE A 8 14.19 -4.43 -2.84
N ASN A 9 13.42 -5.20 -3.61
CA ASN A 9 13.93 -6.16 -4.62
C ASN A 9 14.97 -7.14 -4.06
N GLY A 10 14.80 -7.59 -2.82
CA GLY A 10 15.69 -8.57 -2.18
C GLY A 10 16.96 -8.00 -1.55
N HIS A 11 17.16 -6.68 -1.57
CA HIS A 11 18.32 -6.03 -0.97
C HIS A 11 17.91 -5.00 0.09
N MET A 12 18.68 -4.96 1.18
CA MET A 12 18.62 -3.86 2.16
C MET A 12 19.16 -2.58 1.52
N LEU A 13 18.67 -1.43 2.01
CA LEU A 13 19.22 -0.12 1.65
C LEU A 13 20.74 -0.11 1.75
N GLY A 14 21.41 0.29 0.66
CA GLY A 14 22.88 0.33 0.55
C GLY A 14 23.54 -0.96 0.04
N HIS A 15 22.77 -2.04 -0.14
CA HIS A 15 23.29 -3.34 -0.58
C HIS A 15 22.79 -3.79 -1.97
N GLY A 16 21.88 -3.02 -2.59
CA GLY A 16 21.40 -3.24 -3.96
C GLY A 16 21.99 -2.24 -4.95
N GLU A 17 21.90 -2.55 -6.25
CA GLU A 17 22.29 -1.60 -7.30
C GLU A 17 21.35 -0.37 -7.30
N PRO A 18 21.90 0.86 -7.39
CA PRO A 18 21.09 2.07 -7.51
C PRO A 18 20.22 2.07 -8.77
N ILE A 19 19.04 2.67 -8.66
CA ILE A 19 18.22 3.05 -9.81
C ILE A 19 18.88 4.28 -10.45
N ARG A 20 19.52 4.10 -11.61
CA ARG A 20 20.20 5.16 -12.33
C ARG A 20 19.24 5.90 -13.26
N VAL A 21 19.21 7.23 -13.17
CA VAL A 21 18.29 8.10 -13.92
C VAL A 21 18.99 9.30 -14.53
N GLN A 22 18.36 9.96 -15.51
CA GLN A 22 18.80 11.23 -16.06
C GLN A 22 17.84 12.37 -15.69
N THR A 23 18.35 13.59 -15.60
CA THR A 23 17.51 14.79 -15.43
C THR A 23 16.52 14.92 -16.59
N GLY A 24 15.25 15.12 -16.27
CA GLY A 24 14.17 15.17 -17.26
C GLY A 24 13.58 13.80 -17.64
N GLN A 25 14.14 12.69 -17.16
CA GLN A 25 13.59 11.37 -17.42
C GLN A 25 12.23 11.17 -16.73
N ARG A 26 11.35 10.41 -17.38
CA ARG A 26 10.12 9.87 -16.77
C ARG A 26 10.33 8.41 -16.45
N VAL A 27 10.11 8.03 -15.20
CA VAL A 27 10.24 6.65 -14.73
C VAL A 27 8.87 6.15 -14.30
N LEU A 28 8.42 5.03 -14.87
CA LEU A 28 7.24 4.31 -14.38
C LEU A 28 7.70 3.27 -13.35
N LEU A 29 7.25 3.44 -12.11
CA LEU A 29 7.47 2.50 -11.02
C LEU A 29 6.26 1.59 -10.90
N HIS A 30 6.50 0.28 -10.81
CA HIS A 30 5.53 -0.70 -10.36
C HIS A 30 5.93 -1.14 -8.96
N VAL A 31 5.16 -0.71 -7.97
CA VAL A 31 5.42 -0.96 -6.55
C VAL A 31 4.44 -2.01 -6.06
N LEU A 32 4.96 -3.06 -5.43
CA LEU A 32 4.21 -4.09 -4.73
C LEU A 32 4.63 -4.08 -3.28
N ASN A 33 3.68 -3.98 -2.34
CA ASN A 33 3.97 -4.28 -0.95
C ASN A 33 3.95 -5.80 -0.75
N GLY A 34 5.12 -6.43 -0.80
CA GLY A 34 5.28 -7.87 -0.60
C GLY A 34 5.34 -8.32 0.86
N SER A 35 5.02 -7.45 1.83
CA SER A 35 5.03 -7.82 3.25
C SER A 35 3.89 -8.78 3.59
N ALA A 36 4.04 -9.56 4.67
CA ALA A 36 2.99 -10.48 5.12
C ALA A 36 1.89 -9.79 5.93
N GLY A 37 2.09 -8.54 6.38
CA GLY A 37 1.11 -7.86 7.23
C GLY A 37 1.42 -6.40 7.62
N GLU A 38 2.48 -5.79 7.09
CA GLU A 38 2.81 -4.39 7.40
C GLU A 38 2.48 -3.47 6.22
N ASN A 39 1.76 -2.40 6.50
CA ASN A 39 1.56 -1.34 5.53
C ASN A 39 2.87 -0.57 5.33
N ARG A 40 3.12 -0.13 4.11
CA ARG A 40 4.34 0.59 3.76
C ARG A 40 4.06 1.95 3.20
N SER A 41 4.98 2.85 3.49
CA SER A 41 5.05 4.16 2.88
C SER A 41 6.31 4.24 2.04
N LEU A 42 6.31 5.01 0.95
CA LEU A 42 7.54 5.30 0.20
C LEU A 42 7.53 6.74 -0.27
N ALA A 43 8.65 7.44 -0.09
CA ALA A 43 8.87 8.76 -0.67
C ALA A 43 10.22 8.83 -1.38
N LEU A 44 10.31 9.72 -2.37
CA LEU A 44 11.56 10.11 -3.01
C LEU A 44 11.74 11.62 -2.80
N PRO A 45 12.74 12.06 -2.01
CA PRO A 45 12.92 13.47 -1.67
C PRO A 45 12.90 14.41 -2.87
N GLY A 46 12.09 15.48 -2.79
CA GLY A 46 11.95 16.47 -3.87
C GLY A 46 11.18 16.00 -5.10
N HIS A 47 10.53 14.84 -5.06
CA HIS A 47 9.73 14.29 -6.15
C HIS A 47 8.30 14.01 -5.72
N ALA A 48 7.42 13.87 -6.71
CA ALA A 48 6.06 13.38 -6.54
C ALA A 48 5.82 12.19 -7.47
N PHE A 49 4.87 11.34 -7.08
CA PHE A 49 4.43 10.16 -7.80
C PHE A 49 3.07 10.46 -8.43
N THR A 50 2.99 10.54 -9.76
CA THR A 50 1.70 10.55 -10.45
C THR A 50 1.19 9.11 -10.52
N VAL A 51 0.26 8.76 -9.63
CA VAL A 51 -0.35 7.42 -9.61
C VAL A 51 -1.23 7.26 -10.84
N VAL A 52 -0.99 6.19 -11.61
CA VAL A 52 -1.70 5.88 -12.86
C VAL A 52 -2.47 4.56 -12.80
N ALA A 53 -2.14 3.66 -11.88
CA ALA A 53 -2.90 2.45 -11.64
C ALA A 53 -2.83 2.01 -10.17
N LEU A 54 -3.92 1.44 -9.67
CA LEU A 54 -4.03 0.78 -8.37
C LEU A 54 -4.41 -0.67 -8.60
N ASP A 55 -3.70 -1.59 -7.96
CA ASP A 55 -3.98 -3.03 -8.00
C ASP A 55 -4.03 -3.64 -9.41
N GLY A 56 -3.30 -3.04 -10.36
CA GLY A 56 -3.25 -3.45 -11.76
C GLY A 56 -4.32 -2.80 -12.65
N ASN A 57 -5.18 -1.94 -12.10
CA ASN A 57 -6.24 -1.26 -12.83
C ASN A 57 -5.90 0.22 -13.02
N PRO A 58 -5.96 0.78 -14.25
CA PRO A 58 -5.80 2.21 -14.48
C PRO A 58 -6.77 3.01 -13.61
N VAL A 59 -6.28 4.08 -12.99
CA VAL A 59 -7.14 4.96 -12.21
C VAL A 59 -7.89 5.93 -13.12
N PRO A 60 -9.17 6.25 -12.83
CA PRO A 60 -9.91 7.25 -13.60
C PRO A 60 -9.27 8.64 -13.63
N HIS A 61 -8.60 9.03 -12.54
CA HIS A 61 -7.97 10.35 -12.42
C HIS A 61 -6.53 10.21 -11.90
N PRO A 62 -5.52 10.20 -12.79
CA PRO A 62 -4.13 10.20 -12.36
C PRO A 62 -3.80 11.47 -11.58
N ALA A 63 -3.24 11.32 -10.38
CA ALA A 63 -2.96 12.45 -9.48
C ALA A 63 -1.56 12.35 -8.86
N PRO A 64 -0.84 13.48 -8.69
CA PRO A 64 0.44 13.50 -8.02
C PRO A 64 0.27 13.40 -6.50
N VAL A 65 1.10 12.59 -5.86
CA VAL A 65 1.20 12.45 -4.41
C VAL A 65 2.67 12.43 -3.98
N PRO A 66 3.05 13.02 -2.83
CA PRO A 66 4.44 13.03 -2.38
C PRO A 66 4.87 11.70 -1.72
N VAL A 67 3.91 10.84 -1.39
CA VAL A 67 4.10 9.58 -0.68
C VAL A 67 3.22 8.52 -1.32
N LEU A 68 3.76 7.34 -1.57
CA LEU A 68 2.98 6.14 -1.84
C LEU A 68 2.64 5.47 -0.52
N TRP A 69 1.40 5.02 -0.33
CA TRP A 69 0.98 4.26 0.84
C TRP A 69 0.25 2.99 0.38
N LEU A 70 0.73 1.83 0.83
CA LEU A 70 0.25 0.53 0.36
C LEU A 70 -0.01 -0.40 1.53
N GLY A 71 -1.21 -0.98 1.58
CA GLY A 71 -1.52 -2.14 2.41
C GLY A 71 -0.74 -3.38 1.97
N ALA A 72 -0.67 -4.40 2.82
CA ALA A 72 -0.07 -5.69 2.46
C ALA A 72 -0.69 -6.23 1.15
N ALA A 73 0.16 -6.69 0.23
CA ALA A 73 -0.18 -7.17 -1.11
C ALA A 73 -0.83 -6.15 -2.09
N GLU A 74 -0.99 -4.88 -1.72
CA GLU A 74 -1.42 -3.84 -2.67
C GLU A 74 -0.33 -3.52 -3.70
N ARG A 75 -0.76 -3.07 -4.88
CA ARG A 75 0.12 -2.62 -5.97
C ARG A 75 -0.21 -1.20 -6.38
N ILE A 76 0.82 -0.38 -6.61
CA ILE A 76 0.68 0.95 -7.20
C ILE A 76 1.58 1.05 -8.42
N SER A 77 1.05 1.55 -9.55
CA SER A 77 1.87 2.02 -10.65
C SER A 77 1.88 3.55 -10.67
N ALA A 78 3.07 4.15 -10.66
CA ALA A 78 3.24 5.59 -10.56
C ALA A 78 4.36 6.09 -11.47
N ILE A 79 4.12 7.24 -12.11
CA ILE A 79 5.13 7.94 -12.90
C ILE A 79 5.82 8.98 -12.03
N VAL A 80 7.14 8.99 -12.06
CA VAL A 80 7.98 10.00 -11.41
C VAL A 80 8.72 10.78 -12.50
N GLN A 81 8.61 12.11 -12.46
CA GLN A 81 9.41 13.00 -13.28
C GLN A 81 10.70 13.33 -12.54
N MET A 82 11.84 13.00 -13.13
CA MET A 82 13.16 13.14 -12.51
C MET A 82 13.69 14.57 -12.68
N THR A 83 13.27 15.50 -11.81
CA THR A 83 13.62 16.94 -11.87
C THR A 83 14.55 17.45 -10.77
N ASN A 84 15.01 16.60 -9.86
CA ASN A 84 15.81 17.00 -8.71
C ASN A 84 17.15 16.23 -8.69
N PRO A 85 18.16 16.67 -9.46
CA PRO A 85 19.45 15.99 -9.56
C PRO A 85 20.12 15.78 -8.21
N GLY A 86 20.71 14.61 -8.01
CA GLY A 86 21.40 14.23 -6.78
C GLY A 86 21.47 12.72 -6.61
N VAL A 87 21.88 12.30 -5.41
CA VAL A 87 21.84 10.90 -4.98
C VAL A 87 20.85 10.81 -3.82
N TRP A 88 19.72 10.15 -4.04
CA TRP A 88 18.57 10.17 -3.12
C TRP A 88 18.20 8.77 -2.65
N VAL A 89 17.67 8.66 -1.45
CA VAL A 89 17.03 7.44 -0.99
C VAL A 89 15.54 7.49 -1.35
N LEU A 90 15.06 6.54 -2.17
CA LEU A 90 13.65 6.17 -2.24
C LEU A 90 13.41 5.18 -1.10
N GLY A 91 12.66 5.56 -0.08
CA GLY A 91 12.53 4.73 1.12
C GLY A 91 11.28 5.01 1.93
N ASP A 92 11.06 4.19 2.96
CA ASP A 92 9.95 4.36 3.90
C ASP A 92 10.07 5.68 4.65
N LEU A 93 8.99 6.20 5.23
CA LEU A 93 8.98 7.42 6.04
C LEU A 93 9.49 7.20 7.47
N ALA A 94 9.44 6.00 8.01
CA ALA A 94 10.00 5.68 9.32
C ALA A 94 11.54 5.54 9.26
N ASP A 95 12.24 6.24 10.15
CA ASP A 95 13.71 6.11 10.28
C ASP A 95 14.13 4.68 10.61
N SER A 96 13.42 4.02 11.53
CA SER A 96 13.66 2.62 11.91
C SER A 96 13.59 1.69 10.71
N ASP A 97 12.58 1.85 9.86
CA ASP A 97 12.35 0.97 8.71
C ASP A 97 13.43 1.18 7.66
N ARG A 98 13.84 2.43 7.39
CA ARG A 98 14.98 2.73 6.51
C ARG A 98 16.28 2.16 7.05
N GLN A 99 16.55 2.33 8.35
CA GLN A 99 17.75 1.80 9.01
C GLN A 99 17.80 0.27 8.97
N ASN A 100 16.64 -0.38 9.01
CA ASN A 100 16.48 -1.83 8.86
C ASN A 100 16.35 -2.29 7.41
N GLY A 101 16.57 -1.40 6.42
CA GLY A 101 16.74 -1.77 5.01
C GLY A 101 15.63 -1.37 4.05
N MET A 102 14.55 -0.70 4.49
CA MET A 102 13.41 -0.32 3.65
C MET A 102 13.72 0.93 2.80
N GLY A 103 14.59 0.75 1.80
CA GLY A 103 14.92 1.78 0.84
C GLY A 103 15.84 1.30 -0.27
N ILE A 104 15.94 2.11 -1.33
CA ILE A 104 16.85 1.92 -2.47
C ILE A 104 17.41 3.27 -2.89
N VAL A 105 18.65 3.28 -3.40
CA VAL A 105 19.29 4.50 -3.90
C VAL A 105 18.79 4.81 -5.31
N VAL A 106 18.45 6.07 -5.56
CA VAL A 106 18.21 6.66 -6.87
C VAL A 106 19.36 7.62 -7.17
N GLU A 107 20.09 7.36 -8.25
CA GLU A 107 21.30 8.09 -8.62
C GLU A 107 21.11 8.79 -9.96
N TYR A 108 21.21 10.11 -9.98
CA TYR A 108 21.21 10.88 -11.22
C TYR A 108 22.56 10.80 -11.92
N ALA A 109 22.54 10.68 -13.24
CA ALA A 109 23.73 10.76 -14.08
C ALA A 109 24.49 12.06 -13.81
N GLY A 110 25.80 11.96 -13.58
CA GLY A 110 26.67 13.08 -13.24
C GLY A 110 26.59 13.55 -11.78
N SER A 111 25.76 12.91 -10.95
CA SER A 111 25.74 13.13 -9.49
C SER A 111 26.64 12.12 -8.80
N SER A 112 27.24 12.50 -7.67
CA SER A 112 28.07 11.63 -6.84
C SER A 112 27.98 12.08 -5.38
N GLY A 113 28.18 11.16 -4.45
CA GLY A 113 28.21 11.46 -3.02
C GLY A 113 27.40 10.47 -2.20
N VAL A 114 27.21 10.79 -0.92
CA VAL A 114 26.42 9.96 0.00
C VAL A 114 24.93 10.11 -0.35
N PRO A 115 24.16 9.01 -0.47
CA PRO A 115 22.72 9.08 -0.65
C PRO A 115 22.04 9.89 0.46
N GLN A 116 21.17 10.82 0.07
CA GLN A 116 20.49 11.72 0.99
C GLN A 116 19.02 11.32 1.19
N TRP A 117 18.52 11.55 2.40
CA TRP A 117 17.10 11.45 2.73
C TRP A 117 16.61 12.79 3.28
N ALA A 118 15.39 13.18 2.88
CA ALA A 118 14.67 14.28 3.50
C ALA A 118 13.17 13.92 3.55
N PRO A 119 12.46 14.29 4.63
CA PRO A 119 11.05 13.96 4.76
C PRO A 119 10.21 14.68 3.68
N PRO A 120 9.17 14.03 3.14
CA PRO A 120 8.20 14.70 2.28
C PRO A 120 7.34 15.69 3.07
N PRO A 121 6.63 16.63 2.40
CA PRO A 121 5.61 17.44 3.05
C PRO A 121 4.55 16.58 3.76
N PRO A 122 3.94 17.06 4.87
CA PRO A 122 2.86 16.36 5.53
C PRO A 122 1.74 16.00 4.55
N PHE A 123 1.36 14.73 4.51
CA PHE A 123 0.39 14.22 3.54
C PHE A 123 -0.45 13.11 4.16
N LYS A 124 -1.74 13.13 3.85
CA LYS A 124 -2.68 12.06 4.22
C LYS A 124 -3.10 11.34 2.96
N TRP A 125 -2.83 10.05 2.89
CA TRP A 125 -3.28 9.20 1.78
C TRP A 125 -4.80 9.18 1.69
N ASP A 126 -5.33 9.37 0.47
CA ASP A 126 -6.76 9.38 0.19
C ASP A 126 -7.02 8.81 -1.22
N TYR A 127 -7.61 7.62 -1.28
CA TYR A 127 -7.93 6.95 -2.55
C TYR A 127 -8.90 7.76 -3.43
N ARG A 128 -9.67 8.70 -2.86
CA ARG A 128 -10.59 9.55 -3.63
C ARG A 128 -9.87 10.48 -4.60
N LEU A 129 -8.59 10.76 -4.39
CA LEU A 129 -7.76 11.54 -5.33
C LEU A 129 -7.69 10.89 -6.71
N PHE A 130 -7.87 9.57 -6.78
CA PHE A 130 -7.76 8.78 -8.01
C PHE A 130 -9.11 8.40 -8.62
N ALA A 131 -10.20 8.72 -7.94
CA ALA A 131 -11.56 8.41 -8.39
C ALA A 131 -12.03 9.38 -9.46
N THR A 132 -13.09 9.00 -10.20
CA THR A 132 -13.79 9.91 -11.10
C THR A 132 -14.30 11.12 -10.31
N PRO A 133 -13.97 12.36 -10.71
CA PRO A 133 -14.51 13.56 -10.08
C PRO A 133 -16.04 13.59 -10.22
N ASN A 134 -16.75 13.89 -9.13
CA ASN A 134 -18.22 13.99 -9.10
C ASN A 134 -18.94 12.80 -9.76
N PRO A 135 -18.72 11.56 -9.28
CA PRO A 135 -19.29 10.39 -9.91
C PRO A 135 -20.81 10.39 -9.76
N THR A 136 -21.52 9.92 -10.79
CA THR A 136 -22.95 9.62 -10.66
C THR A 136 -23.13 8.57 -9.55
N PRO A 137 -24.03 8.78 -8.58
CA PRO A 137 -24.28 7.78 -7.55
C PRO A 137 -24.61 6.42 -8.17
N PRO A 138 -24.00 5.32 -7.69
CA PRO A 138 -24.34 4.00 -8.19
C PRO A 138 -25.79 3.69 -7.85
N ALA A 139 -26.44 2.89 -8.69
CA ALA A 139 -27.78 2.38 -8.40
C ALA A 139 -27.79 1.62 -7.06
N ALA A 140 -28.96 1.58 -6.42
CA ALA A 140 -29.12 0.95 -5.11
C ALA A 140 -28.62 -0.51 -5.11
N PRO A 141 -28.03 -0.99 -4.01
CA PRO A 141 -27.68 -2.40 -3.89
C PRO A 141 -28.96 -3.25 -3.77
N ASP A 142 -28.93 -4.46 -4.34
CA ASP A 142 -29.97 -5.47 -4.10
C ASP A 142 -29.88 -5.98 -2.65
N HIS A 143 -28.65 -6.11 -2.13
CA HIS A 143 -28.36 -6.63 -0.80
C HIS A 143 -27.23 -5.85 -0.13
N SER A 144 -27.29 -5.74 1.20
CA SER A 144 -26.18 -5.24 2.02
C SER A 144 -25.72 -6.33 2.97
N ILE A 145 -24.40 -6.49 3.09
CA ILE A 145 -23.78 -7.40 4.05
C ILE A 145 -22.97 -6.54 5.02
N ASP A 146 -23.40 -6.52 6.28
CA ASP A 146 -22.70 -5.86 7.36
C ASP A 146 -21.67 -6.83 7.96
N MET A 147 -20.42 -6.38 8.06
CA MET A 147 -19.28 -7.15 8.54
C MET A 147 -18.59 -6.37 9.65
N LEU A 148 -18.53 -6.92 10.85
CA LEU A 148 -17.81 -6.37 11.98
C LEU A 148 -16.51 -7.17 12.20
N ILE A 149 -15.38 -6.48 12.09
CA ILE A 149 -14.05 -7.04 12.40
C ILE A 149 -13.79 -6.82 13.88
N GLU A 150 -13.52 -7.90 14.61
CA GLU A 150 -13.29 -7.88 16.06
C GLU A 150 -12.06 -8.72 16.43
N LYS A 151 -11.52 -8.45 17.62
CA LYS A 151 -10.35 -9.11 18.19
C LYS A 151 -10.67 -9.69 19.56
N ARG A 152 -10.39 -10.98 19.75
CA ARG A 152 -10.35 -11.64 21.06
C ARG A 152 -8.89 -11.80 21.48
N ASN A 153 -8.44 -10.98 22.42
CA ASN A 153 -7.03 -10.92 22.82
C ASN A 153 -6.60 -12.20 23.53
N ALA A 154 -5.45 -12.76 23.13
CA ALA A 154 -4.84 -13.94 23.74
C ALA A 154 -5.79 -15.14 23.95
N ALA A 155 -6.81 -15.26 23.09
CA ALA A 155 -7.92 -16.20 23.26
C ALA A 155 -7.56 -17.64 22.86
N GLU A 156 -6.48 -17.84 22.11
CA GLU A 156 -6.05 -19.16 21.66
C GLU A 156 -4.55 -19.33 21.84
N ASN A 157 -4.14 -20.06 22.89
CA ASN A 157 -2.73 -20.32 23.22
C ASN A 157 -1.87 -19.03 23.28
N GLY A 158 -2.44 -17.91 23.75
CA GLY A 158 -1.77 -16.62 23.82
C GLY A 158 -1.81 -15.80 22.52
N PHE A 159 -2.35 -16.36 21.42
CA PHE A 159 -2.59 -15.63 20.17
C PHE A 159 -3.94 -14.93 20.17
N ASN A 160 -3.99 -13.82 19.44
CA ASN A 160 -5.23 -13.11 19.16
C ASN A 160 -6.07 -13.90 18.16
N VAL A 161 -7.36 -14.02 18.44
CA VAL A 161 -8.34 -14.59 17.50
C VAL A 161 -9.12 -13.45 16.86
N TRP A 162 -9.07 -13.38 15.53
CA TRP A 162 -9.79 -12.40 14.73
C TRP A 162 -11.10 -12.99 14.25
N THR A 163 -12.16 -12.17 14.24
CA THR A 163 -13.48 -12.63 13.86
C THR A 163 -14.16 -11.66 12.90
N LEU A 164 -15.06 -12.21 12.09
CA LEU A 164 -16.06 -11.46 11.33
C LEU A 164 -17.44 -11.80 11.90
N ASN A 165 -18.15 -10.80 12.42
CA ASN A 165 -19.45 -10.99 13.07
C ASN A 165 -19.40 -12.07 14.18
N ASP A 166 -18.47 -11.91 15.12
CA ASP A 166 -18.22 -12.83 16.25
C ASP A 166 -17.82 -14.28 15.87
N LYS A 167 -17.52 -14.54 14.60
CA LYS A 167 -17.09 -15.87 14.12
C LYS A 167 -15.65 -15.85 13.60
N PRO A 168 -14.73 -16.63 14.19
CA PRO A 168 -13.43 -16.88 13.57
C PRO A 168 -13.61 -17.76 12.33
N PHE A 169 -12.66 -17.69 11.42
CA PHE A 169 -12.62 -18.59 10.27
C PHE A 169 -12.19 -19.99 10.70
N ASP A 170 -12.83 -21.01 10.16
CA ASP A 170 -12.53 -22.42 10.41
C ASP A 170 -12.56 -23.20 9.09
N MET A 171 -11.40 -23.72 8.69
CA MET A 171 -11.21 -24.50 7.47
C MET A 171 -12.01 -25.81 7.46
N ASP A 172 -12.27 -26.40 8.64
CA ASP A 172 -12.91 -27.71 8.75
C ASP A 172 -14.40 -27.64 8.47
N THR A 173 -15.01 -26.45 8.57
CA THR A 173 -16.43 -26.27 8.24
C THR A 173 -16.69 -26.51 6.76
N ASN A 174 -15.77 -26.10 5.87
CA ASN A 174 -15.90 -26.15 4.41
C ASN A 174 -17.30 -25.70 3.91
N GLN A 175 -17.92 -24.73 4.58
CA GLN A 175 -19.23 -24.17 4.23
C GLN A 175 -19.12 -22.67 3.95
N PRO A 176 -19.77 -22.15 2.90
CA PRO A 176 -19.87 -20.71 2.68
C PRO A 176 -20.69 -20.07 3.80
N VAL A 177 -20.24 -18.90 4.28
CA VAL A 177 -20.97 -18.11 5.30
C VAL A 177 -22.08 -17.27 4.67
N TYR A 178 -21.95 -16.96 3.37
CA TYR A 178 -22.90 -16.15 2.61
C TYR A 178 -23.16 -16.78 1.25
N ASP A 179 -24.44 -16.94 0.91
CA ASP A 179 -24.87 -17.25 -0.45
C ASP A 179 -24.99 -15.96 -1.27
N ILE A 180 -24.26 -15.91 -2.39
CA ILE A 180 -24.33 -14.79 -3.33
C ILE A 180 -25.03 -15.22 -4.62
N GLN A 181 -25.84 -14.33 -5.18
CA GLN A 181 -26.57 -14.56 -6.41
C GLN A 181 -25.91 -13.86 -7.59
N LEU A 182 -25.72 -14.59 -8.68
CA LEU A 182 -25.18 -14.05 -9.93
C LEU A 182 -26.05 -12.89 -10.43
N GLY A 183 -25.39 -11.80 -10.86
CA GLY A 183 -26.05 -10.61 -11.42
C GLY A 183 -26.65 -9.65 -10.39
N LYS A 184 -26.59 -9.95 -9.09
CA LYS A 184 -27.01 -9.04 -8.02
C LYS A 184 -25.90 -8.10 -7.58
N ARG A 185 -26.28 -6.90 -7.13
CA ARG A 185 -25.38 -5.89 -6.55
C ARG A 185 -25.35 -6.00 -5.04
N TYR A 186 -24.20 -6.35 -4.50
CA TYR A 186 -23.95 -6.41 -3.06
C TYR A 186 -23.17 -5.19 -2.59
N ARG A 187 -23.59 -4.62 -1.46
CA ARG A 187 -22.81 -3.63 -0.71
C ARG A 187 -22.22 -4.29 0.54
N LEU A 188 -20.89 -4.38 0.60
CA LEU A 188 -20.19 -4.78 1.82
C LEU A 188 -20.00 -3.54 2.71
N ARG A 189 -20.36 -3.65 3.98
CA ARG A 189 -20.16 -2.61 4.99
C ARG A 189 -19.25 -3.16 6.07
N LEU A 190 -17.97 -2.82 5.97
CA LEU A 190 -16.97 -3.27 6.92
C LEU A 190 -16.82 -2.24 8.04
N ARG A 191 -16.97 -2.70 9.27
CA ARG A 191 -16.73 -1.92 10.49
C ARG A 191 -15.55 -2.54 11.20
N ASN A 192 -14.51 -1.75 11.42
CA ASN A 192 -13.37 -2.17 12.21
C ASN A 192 -13.59 -1.76 13.67
N ALA A 193 -13.83 -2.72 14.56
CA ALA A 193 -13.92 -2.50 16.00
C ALA A 193 -12.59 -2.77 16.73
N THR A 194 -11.49 -2.76 15.98
CA THR A 194 -10.13 -2.97 16.49
C THR A 194 -9.26 -1.74 16.24
N ASP A 195 -8.12 -1.69 16.90
CA ASP A 195 -7.08 -0.69 16.76
C ASP A 195 -6.09 -0.99 15.62
N ASP A 196 -6.25 -2.12 14.94
CA ASP A 196 -5.37 -2.60 13.89
C ASP A 196 -5.89 -2.22 12.49
N ILE A 197 -4.98 -2.02 11.54
CA ILE A 197 -5.35 -1.76 10.14
C ILE A 197 -5.54 -3.10 9.43
N HIS A 198 -6.67 -3.25 8.72
CA HIS A 198 -7.03 -4.47 7.99
C HIS A 198 -7.17 -4.19 6.49
N PRO A 199 -6.11 -4.37 5.69
CA PRO A 199 -6.26 -4.46 4.24
C PRO A 199 -7.12 -5.69 3.90
N ILE A 200 -8.26 -5.48 3.25
CA ILE A 200 -9.20 -6.56 2.92
C ILE A 200 -9.10 -6.91 1.45
N HIS A 201 -8.86 -8.20 1.18
CA HIS A 201 -8.82 -8.75 -0.16
C HIS A 201 -10.07 -9.60 -0.44
N LEU A 202 -10.61 -9.47 -1.65
CA LEU A 202 -11.73 -10.29 -2.14
C LEU A 202 -11.23 -11.16 -3.29
N HIS A 203 -11.35 -12.48 -3.12
CA HIS A 203 -11.10 -13.43 -4.20
C HIS A 203 -12.26 -13.38 -5.21
N ARG A 204 -11.93 -13.60 -6.48
CA ARG A 204 -12.89 -13.68 -7.58
C ARG A 204 -13.02 -15.11 -8.09
#